data_AF-A0A8H4V877-F1
#
_entry.id   AF-A0A8H4V877-F1
#
_cell.length_a   1.000
_cell.length_b   1.000
_cell.length_c   1.000
_cell.angle_alpha   90.00
_cell.angle_beta   90.00
_cell.angle_gamma   90.00
#
_symmetry.space_group_name_H-M   'P 1'
#
loop_
_entity.id
_entity.type
_entity.pdbx_description
1 polymer ?
#
loop_
_entity_poly.entity_id
_entity_poly.type
_entity_poly.pdbx_seq_one_letter_code
_entity_poly.pdbx_strand_id
1 'polypeptide(L)'
;MDSIAHALGSITALLWGERAIVALGVRIVCEHYMLVVEDADFDDAAQQLRSAGFQEWAWSYGSLEPSFYQDRLKENIYRRIVKDFANLDRISARFLFPPQQQKATAKVVLLPSSYAHVRVSSVPNDASSRHGNIIYPNAALLAQSFVQTLIREPAAGMWTSCLRMWAISYVYGELMLGDDVLDACDDEEAKRWFNERIRRFGEGIDRVTCTKRLGRVGYDERLARRDVG
;
A
#
# COMPACT_ATOMS: atom_id res chain seq x y z
N MET A 1 -3.75 -11.57 -9.89
CA MET A 1 -4.65 -10.47 -10.27
C MET A 1 -5.93 -11.02 -10.89
N ASP A 2 -5.84 -11.99 -11.81
CA ASP A 2 -7.01 -12.58 -12.48
C ASP A 2 -8.10 -13.07 -11.52
N SER A 3 -7.73 -13.78 -10.45
CA SER A 3 -8.71 -14.29 -9.48
C SER A 3 -9.44 -13.19 -8.73
N ILE A 4 -8.77 -12.06 -8.42
CA ILE A 4 -9.41 -10.92 -7.75
C ILE A 4 -10.31 -10.18 -8.73
N ALA A 5 -9.83 -9.91 -9.94
CA ALA A 5 -10.60 -9.25 -10.99
C ALA A 5 -11.88 -10.03 -11.31
N HIS A 6 -11.76 -11.34 -11.48
CA HIS A 6 -12.90 -12.22 -11.71
C HIS A 6 -13.88 -12.22 -10.53
N ALA A 7 -13.39 -12.28 -9.30
CA ALA A 7 -14.22 -12.26 -8.11
C ALA A 7 -15.00 -10.94 -7.97
N LEU A 8 -14.39 -9.81 -8.28
CA LEU A 8 -15.02 -8.48 -8.26
C LEU A 8 -16.00 -8.22 -9.42
N GLY A 9 -16.17 -9.17 -10.34
CA GLY A 9 -17.14 -9.08 -11.43
C GLY A 9 -17.02 -7.77 -12.23
N SER A 10 -18.05 -6.94 -12.18
CA SER A 10 -18.10 -5.63 -12.86
C SER A 10 -17.66 -4.46 -11.99
N ILE A 11 -17.43 -4.65 -10.69
CA ILE A 11 -17.05 -3.57 -9.77
C ILE A 11 -15.65 -3.10 -10.15
N THR A 12 -15.51 -1.81 -10.44
CA THR A 12 -14.21 -1.25 -10.80
C THR A 12 -13.40 -1.00 -9.54
N ALA A 13 -12.14 -1.42 -9.54
CA ALA A 13 -11.21 -1.19 -8.45
C ALA A 13 -9.94 -0.52 -8.96
N LEU A 14 -9.28 0.26 -8.12
CA LEU A 14 -7.97 0.84 -8.36
C LEU A 14 -6.92 0.11 -7.53
N LEU A 15 -5.86 -0.37 -8.17
CA LEU A 15 -4.73 -0.97 -7.48
C LEU A 15 -4.00 0.08 -6.64
N TRP A 16 -3.71 -0.27 -5.39
CA TRP A 16 -3.09 0.62 -4.42
C TRP A 16 -1.96 -0.08 -3.65
N GLY A 17 -1.27 0.69 -2.80
CA GLY A 17 -0.18 0.20 -1.97
C GLY A 17 0.99 -0.36 -2.78
N GLU A 18 1.69 -1.35 -2.21
CA GLU A 18 2.97 -1.87 -2.73
C GLU A 18 2.86 -2.41 -4.17
N ARG A 19 1.76 -3.10 -4.51
CA ARG A 19 1.60 -3.65 -5.86
C ARG A 19 1.36 -2.59 -6.92
N ALA A 20 0.73 -1.47 -6.55
CA ALA A 20 0.63 -0.32 -7.45
C ALA A 20 2.03 0.29 -7.69
N ILE A 21 2.84 0.38 -6.64
CA ILE A 21 4.24 0.87 -6.72
C ILE A 21 5.10 -0.03 -7.61
N VAL A 22 4.98 -1.37 -7.49
CA VAL A 22 5.68 -2.30 -8.39
C VAL A 22 5.19 -2.22 -9.83
N ALA A 23 3.89 -1.99 -10.05
CA ALA A 23 3.37 -1.79 -11.40
C ALA A 23 3.94 -0.55 -12.09
N LEU A 24 4.41 0.44 -11.33
CA LEU A 24 5.14 1.62 -11.82
C LEU A 24 6.63 1.35 -12.09
N GLY A 25 7.13 0.15 -11.81
CA GLY A 25 8.50 -0.28 -12.11
C GLY A 25 9.49 -0.23 -10.93
N VAL A 26 9.05 0.17 -9.74
CA VAL A 26 9.86 0.18 -8.50
C VAL A 26 10.11 -1.26 -8.03
N ARG A 27 11.32 -1.58 -7.59
CA ARG A 27 11.67 -2.95 -7.16
C ARG A 27 11.55 -3.11 -5.65
N ILE A 28 10.38 -3.53 -5.18
CA ILE A 28 10.13 -3.82 -3.76
C ILE A 28 9.54 -5.22 -3.58
N VAL A 29 9.73 -5.79 -2.38
CA VAL A 29 9.03 -7.02 -1.99
C VAL A 29 7.56 -6.65 -1.76
N CYS A 30 6.66 -7.30 -2.48
CA CYS A 30 5.21 -7.10 -2.33
C CYS A 30 4.55 -8.33 -1.75
N GLU A 31 3.92 -8.16 -0.60
CA GLU A 31 3.21 -9.27 0.03
C GLU A 31 1.71 -9.20 -0.23
N HIS A 32 1.12 -8.00 -0.32
CA HIS A 32 -0.33 -7.83 -0.23
C HIS A 32 -0.92 -7.11 -1.46
N TYR A 33 -2.19 -7.38 -1.73
CA TYR A 33 -2.99 -6.70 -2.76
C TYR A 33 -3.88 -5.69 -2.04
N MET A 34 -3.67 -4.39 -2.27
CA MET A 34 -4.60 -3.36 -1.79
C MET A 34 -5.37 -2.81 -2.97
N LEU A 35 -6.69 -2.74 -2.84
CA LEU A 35 -7.60 -2.29 -3.87
C LEU A 35 -8.52 -1.22 -3.27
N VAL A 36 -8.65 -0.12 -3.98
CA VAL A 36 -9.59 0.95 -3.66
C VAL A 36 -10.82 0.76 -4.53
N VAL A 37 -12.00 0.74 -3.93
CA VAL A 37 -13.30 0.74 -4.63
C VAL A 37 -14.07 1.99 -4.24
N GLU A 38 -15.07 2.37 -5.04
CA GLU A 38 -15.97 3.45 -4.63
C GLU A 38 -16.65 3.08 -3.30
N ASP A 39 -16.88 4.08 -2.43
CA ASP A 39 -17.52 3.88 -1.13
C ASP A 39 -18.87 3.16 -1.28
N ALA A 40 -19.62 3.48 -2.33
CA ALA A 40 -20.91 2.88 -2.64
C ALA A 40 -20.82 1.38 -3.02
N ASP A 41 -19.68 0.94 -3.55
CA ASP A 41 -19.47 -0.44 -4.00
C ASP A 41 -18.74 -1.29 -2.95
N PHE A 42 -18.35 -0.71 -1.81
CA PHE A 42 -17.46 -1.36 -0.84
C PHE A 42 -18.03 -2.66 -0.27
N ASP A 43 -19.28 -2.63 0.20
CA ASP A 43 -19.94 -3.80 0.80
C ASP A 43 -20.21 -4.89 -0.24
N ASP A 44 -20.60 -4.49 -1.46
CA ASP A 44 -20.82 -5.41 -2.58
C ASP A 44 -19.51 -6.07 -3.03
N ALA A 45 -18.41 -5.31 -3.10
CA ALA A 45 -17.08 -5.84 -3.42
C ALA A 45 -16.61 -6.86 -2.37
N ALA A 46 -16.79 -6.53 -1.09
CA ALA A 46 -16.49 -7.45 0.01
C ALA A 46 -17.33 -8.72 -0.08
N GLN A 47 -18.63 -8.59 -0.37
CA GLN A 47 -19.53 -9.73 -0.51
C GLN A 47 -19.17 -10.60 -1.72
N GLN A 48 -18.79 -10.01 -2.85
CA GLN A 48 -18.37 -10.75 -4.03
C GLN A 48 -17.09 -11.56 -3.79
N LEU A 49 -16.10 -10.99 -3.08
CA LEU A 49 -14.91 -11.74 -2.65
C LEU A 49 -15.29 -12.95 -1.79
N ARG A 50 -16.16 -12.79 -0.80
CA ARG A 50 -16.66 -13.92 0.02
C ARG A 50 -17.33 -14.98 -0.83
N SER A 51 -18.23 -14.57 -1.73
CA SER A 51 -18.96 -15.48 -2.63
C SER A 51 -18.03 -16.23 -3.59
N ALA A 52 -16.87 -15.64 -3.94
CA ALA A 52 -15.81 -16.28 -4.71
C ALA A 52 -14.87 -17.19 -3.88
N GLY A 53 -15.14 -17.35 -2.58
CA GLY A 53 -14.38 -18.24 -1.69
C GLY A 53 -13.16 -17.61 -1.04
N PHE A 54 -12.97 -16.29 -1.13
CA PHE A 54 -11.96 -15.59 -0.34
C PHE A 54 -12.34 -15.64 1.14
N GLN A 55 -11.36 -15.93 2.00
CA GLN A 55 -11.59 -16.12 3.43
C GLN A 55 -11.35 -14.82 4.18
N GLU A 56 -12.29 -14.39 5.02
CA GLU A 56 -12.09 -13.18 5.82
C GLU A 56 -10.88 -13.30 6.75
N TRP A 57 -10.10 -12.22 6.82
CA TRP A 57 -8.94 -12.10 7.68
C TRP A 57 -9.23 -11.13 8.82
N ALA A 58 -9.59 -11.69 9.98
CA ALA A 58 -9.94 -10.90 11.16
C ALA A 58 -8.73 -10.24 11.85
N TRP A 59 -7.51 -10.67 11.52
CA TRP A 59 -6.30 -10.12 12.13
C TRP A 59 -5.89 -8.79 11.47
N SER A 60 -5.02 -8.07 12.16
CA SER A 60 -4.48 -6.80 11.65
C SER A 60 -3.81 -6.97 10.29
N TYR A 61 -3.89 -5.95 9.44
CA TYR A 61 -3.15 -5.89 8.18
C TYR A 61 -1.66 -6.16 8.39
N GLY A 62 -1.05 -5.57 9.42
CA GLY A 62 0.38 -5.72 9.70
C GLY A 62 0.76 -7.05 10.35
N SER A 63 -0.18 -7.96 10.59
CA SER A 63 0.12 -9.22 11.27
C SER A 63 0.60 -10.31 10.32
N LEU A 64 1.36 -11.26 10.86
CA LEU A 64 1.65 -12.55 10.24
C LEU A 64 0.51 -13.54 10.54
N GLU A 65 0.73 -14.81 10.19
CA GLU A 65 -0.14 -15.92 10.56
C GLU A 65 -0.30 -16.04 12.09
N PRO A 66 -1.50 -16.36 12.61
CA PRO A 66 -1.77 -16.46 14.06
C PRO A 66 -0.79 -17.37 14.80
N SER A 67 -0.37 -18.46 14.17
CA SER A 67 0.58 -19.43 14.73
C SER A 67 1.96 -18.83 15.03
N PHE A 68 2.30 -17.68 14.44
CA PHE A 68 3.52 -16.97 14.78
C PHE A 68 3.49 -16.44 16.21
N TYR A 69 2.33 -16.04 16.75
CA TYR A 69 2.20 -15.24 17.97
C TYR A 69 2.03 -16.05 19.27
N GLN A 70 2.57 -17.27 19.34
CA GLN A 70 2.31 -18.23 20.43
C GLN A 70 3.05 -17.98 21.76
N ASP A 71 3.93 -16.97 21.85
CA ASP A 71 4.64 -16.63 23.08
C ASP A 71 4.43 -15.18 23.51
N ARG A 72 4.68 -14.89 24.79
CA ARG A 72 4.40 -13.58 25.41
C ARG A 72 5.11 -12.42 24.71
N LEU A 73 6.33 -12.63 24.20
CA LEU A 73 7.06 -11.58 23.49
C LEU A 73 6.36 -11.27 22.16
N LYS A 74 5.99 -12.31 21.41
CA LYS A 74 5.31 -12.16 20.13
C LYS A 74 3.88 -11.64 20.30
N GLU A 75 3.15 -12.01 21.34
CA GLU A 75 1.87 -11.38 21.68
C GLU A 75 2.02 -9.87 21.91
N ASN A 76 3.08 -9.43 22.60
CA ASN A 76 3.34 -8.00 22.81
C ASN A 76 3.67 -7.30 21.49
N ILE A 77 4.36 -7.97 20.56
CA ILE A 77 4.59 -7.46 19.19
C ILE A 77 3.25 -7.31 18.47
N TYR A 78 2.38 -8.32 18.53
CA TYR A 78 1.05 -8.25 17.92
C TYR A 78 0.21 -7.08 18.46
N ARG A 79 0.20 -6.85 19.77
CA ARG A 79 -0.52 -5.71 20.36
C ARG A 79 -0.04 -4.36 19.83
N ARG A 80 1.27 -4.22 19.56
CA ARG A 80 1.83 -3.00 18.93
C ARG A 80 1.39 -2.88 17.48
N ILE A 81 1.42 -3.96 16.71
CA ILE A 81 0.92 -3.99 15.33
C ILE A 81 -0.55 -3.57 15.29
N VAL A 82 -1.41 -4.20 16.08
CA VAL A 82 -2.84 -3.85 16.15
C VAL A 82 -3.05 -2.36 16.43
N LYS A 83 -2.26 -1.78 17.34
CA LYS A 83 -2.32 -0.35 17.64
C LYS A 83 -1.89 0.50 16.45
N ASP A 84 -0.78 0.16 15.80
CA ASP A 84 -0.17 0.95 14.74
C ASP A 84 -0.94 0.90 13.40
N PHE A 85 -1.79 -0.12 13.22
CA PHE A 85 -2.64 -0.31 12.05
C PHE A 85 -4.15 -0.16 12.35
N ALA A 86 -4.52 0.22 13.57
CA ALA A 86 -5.91 0.19 14.04
C ALA A 86 -6.91 0.92 13.12
N ASN A 87 -6.53 2.09 12.59
CA ASN A 87 -7.42 2.84 11.72
C ASN A 87 -7.63 2.14 10.37
N LEU A 88 -6.54 1.72 9.72
CA LEU A 88 -6.58 0.91 8.51
C LEU A 88 -7.41 -0.36 8.73
N ASP A 89 -7.22 -1.03 9.86
CA ASP A 89 -7.91 -2.27 10.18
C ASP A 89 -9.43 -2.09 10.37
N ARG A 90 -9.83 -0.93 10.90
CA ARG A 90 -11.23 -0.57 11.13
C ARG A 90 -11.96 -0.20 9.83
N ILE A 91 -11.26 0.45 8.88
CA ILE A 91 -11.88 0.98 7.66
C ILE A 91 -11.79 0.03 6.46
N SER A 92 -10.99 -1.03 6.56
CA SER A 92 -10.75 -1.97 5.45
C SER A 92 -11.39 -3.33 5.70
N ALA A 93 -11.73 -4.01 4.60
CA ALA A 93 -12.03 -5.43 4.61
C ALA A 93 -10.79 -6.20 4.14
N ARG A 94 -10.44 -7.30 4.81
CA ARG A 94 -9.22 -8.06 4.57
C ARG A 94 -9.57 -9.51 4.33
N PHE A 95 -8.88 -10.12 3.36
CA PHE A 95 -9.14 -11.48 2.93
C PHE A 95 -7.86 -12.25 2.63
N LEU A 96 -7.92 -13.56 2.75
CA LEU A 96 -6.98 -14.50 2.16
C LEU A 96 -7.58 -15.08 0.87
N PHE A 97 -6.70 -15.51 -0.02
CA PHE A 97 -7.12 -16.25 -1.22
C PHE A 97 -7.81 -17.57 -0.86
N PRO A 98 -8.69 -18.10 -1.73
CA PRO A 98 -9.23 -19.43 -1.57
C PRO A 98 -8.11 -20.47 -1.36
N PRO A 99 -8.28 -21.49 -0.50
CA PRO A 99 -7.22 -22.45 -0.15
C PRO A 99 -6.55 -23.12 -1.36
N GLN A 100 -7.29 -23.35 -2.43
CA GLN A 100 -6.78 -23.96 -3.67
C GLN A 100 -5.85 -23.04 -4.46
N GLN A 101 -5.90 -21.73 -4.19
CA GLN A 101 -5.11 -20.68 -4.85
C GLN A 101 -4.04 -20.08 -3.92
N GLN A 102 -3.99 -20.51 -2.66
CA GLN A 102 -3.14 -19.94 -1.65
C GLN A 102 -1.69 -20.41 -1.85
N LYS A 103 -0.88 -19.56 -2.51
CA LYS A 103 0.56 -19.81 -2.70
C LYS A 103 1.44 -19.09 -1.67
N ALA A 104 0.88 -18.19 -0.87
CA ALA A 104 1.55 -17.36 0.13
C ALA A 104 0.55 -16.79 1.16
N THR A 105 1.05 -16.15 2.21
CA THR A 105 0.29 -15.35 3.21
C THR A 105 -0.22 -14.01 2.65
N ALA A 106 -0.40 -13.93 1.33
CA ALA A 106 -0.80 -12.72 0.64
C ALA A 106 -2.25 -12.38 0.97
N LYS A 107 -2.46 -11.17 1.51
CA LYS A 107 -3.78 -10.64 1.81
C LYS A 107 -4.32 -9.84 0.63
N VAL A 108 -5.64 -9.87 0.45
CA VAL A 108 -6.39 -8.92 -0.37
C VAL A 108 -7.09 -7.95 0.58
N VAL A 109 -6.85 -6.66 0.39
CA VAL A 109 -7.37 -5.59 1.23
C VAL A 109 -8.23 -4.68 0.37
N LEU A 110 -9.50 -4.54 0.72
CA LEU A 110 -10.40 -3.57 0.13
C LEU A 110 -10.41 -2.29 0.98
N LEU A 111 -10.34 -1.15 0.30
CA LEU A 111 -10.38 0.17 0.90
C LEU A 111 -11.47 1.02 0.24
N PRO A 112 -12.20 1.82 1.02
CA PRO A 112 -13.12 2.78 0.47
C PRO A 112 -12.36 3.96 -0.17
N SER A 113 -12.91 4.49 -1.26
CA SER A 113 -12.38 5.66 -1.98
C SER A 113 -12.17 6.88 -1.09
N SER A 114 -13.09 7.13 -0.15
CA SER A 114 -13.01 8.24 0.80
C SER A 114 -11.77 8.20 1.68
N TYR A 115 -11.32 6.99 2.07
CA TYR A 115 -10.12 6.80 2.86
C TYR A 115 -8.84 7.00 2.03
N ALA A 116 -8.81 6.46 0.82
CA ALA A 116 -7.65 6.59 -0.06
C ALA A 116 -7.59 7.95 -0.78
N HIS A 117 -8.63 8.78 -0.64
CA HIS A 117 -8.76 10.07 -1.33
C HIS A 117 -8.67 9.97 -2.85
N VAL A 118 -9.26 8.91 -3.43
CA VAL A 118 -9.28 8.67 -4.88
C VAL A 118 -10.70 8.43 -5.34
N ARG A 119 -11.14 9.10 -6.41
CA ARG A 119 -12.37 8.77 -7.12
C ARG A 119 -12.07 7.80 -8.26
N VAL A 120 -12.37 6.53 -8.05
CA VAL A 120 -12.03 5.45 -8.99
C VAL A 120 -12.71 5.68 -10.35
N SER A 121 -13.95 6.14 -10.34
CA SER A 121 -14.76 6.50 -11.50
C SER A 121 -14.19 7.63 -12.36
N SER A 122 -13.35 8.51 -11.79
CA SER A 122 -12.71 9.61 -12.53
C SER A 122 -11.35 9.26 -13.12
N VAL A 123 -10.81 8.09 -12.82
CA VAL A 123 -9.50 7.69 -13.34
C VAL A 123 -9.64 7.33 -14.82
N PRO A 124 -8.81 7.90 -15.71
CA PRO A 124 -8.86 7.59 -17.14
C PRO A 124 -8.80 6.08 -17.39
N ASN A 125 -9.79 5.56 -18.12
CA ASN A 125 -9.97 4.14 -18.36
C ASN A 125 -9.25 3.70 -19.64
N ASP A 126 -7.94 3.89 -19.67
CA ASP A 126 -7.12 3.44 -20.80
C ASP A 126 -6.92 1.92 -20.71
N ALA A 127 -7.13 1.20 -21.83
CA ALA A 127 -7.03 -0.26 -21.84
C ALA A 127 -5.64 -0.78 -21.42
N SER A 128 -4.59 0.02 -21.63
CA SER A 128 -3.21 -0.31 -21.23
C SER A 128 -2.95 -0.14 -19.74
N SER A 129 -3.80 0.59 -19.01
CA SER A 129 -3.65 0.84 -17.57
C SER A 129 -4.65 0.03 -16.75
N ARG A 130 -5.10 -1.13 -17.25
CA ARG A 130 -6.02 -2.00 -16.50
C ARG A 130 -5.79 -3.49 -16.75
N HIS A 131 -6.20 -4.29 -15.78
CA HIS A 131 -6.31 -5.75 -15.89
C HIS A 131 -7.72 -6.16 -15.48
N GLY A 132 -8.55 -6.49 -16.47
CA GLY A 132 -9.99 -6.65 -16.27
C GLY A 132 -10.64 -5.34 -15.80
N ASN A 133 -11.30 -5.39 -14.65
CA ASN A 133 -11.92 -4.29 -13.91
C ASN A 133 -10.98 -3.60 -12.91
N ILE A 134 -9.69 -3.97 -12.86
CA ILE A 134 -8.72 -3.35 -11.95
C ILE A 134 -7.83 -2.35 -12.69
N ILE A 135 -7.88 -1.09 -12.29
CA ILE A 135 -7.12 0.04 -12.82
C ILE A 135 -5.75 0.14 -12.14
N TYR A 136 -4.70 0.37 -12.92
CA TYR A 136 -3.36 0.70 -12.44
C TYR A 136 -3.20 2.22 -12.44
N PRO A 137 -3.00 2.86 -11.27
CA PRO A 137 -2.85 4.30 -11.21
C PRO A 137 -1.51 4.74 -11.79
N ASN A 138 -1.47 5.97 -12.30
CA ASN A 138 -0.20 6.64 -12.58
C ASN A 138 0.49 7.07 -11.27
N ALA A 139 1.76 7.42 -11.36
CA ALA A 139 2.58 7.77 -10.20
C ALA A 139 2.09 9.02 -9.45
N ALA A 140 1.58 10.03 -10.16
CA ALA A 140 1.10 11.27 -9.56
C ALA A 140 -0.16 11.04 -8.69
N LEU A 141 -1.14 10.30 -9.22
CA LEU A 141 -2.34 9.93 -8.47
C LEU A 141 -2.00 9.10 -7.24
N LEU A 142 -1.06 8.16 -7.36
CA LEU A 142 -0.66 7.31 -6.24
C LEU A 142 0.10 8.11 -5.16
N ALA A 143 1.01 9.00 -5.55
CA ALA A 143 1.69 9.91 -4.63
C ALA A 143 0.71 10.79 -3.87
N GLN A 144 -0.22 11.42 -4.60
CA GLN A 144 -1.27 12.26 -4.04
C GLN A 144 -2.09 11.48 -3.01
N SER A 145 -2.63 10.32 -3.41
CA SER A 145 -3.44 9.45 -2.55
C SER A 145 -2.72 9.06 -1.26
N PHE A 146 -1.45 8.63 -1.34
CA PHE A 146 -0.67 8.28 -0.15
C PHE A 146 -0.45 9.47 0.78
N VAL A 147 -0.14 10.65 0.25
CA VAL A 147 0.05 11.87 1.06
C VAL A 147 -1.27 12.27 1.72
N GLN A 148 -2.36 12.32 0.96
CA GLN A 148 -3.67 12.71 1.49
C GLN A 148 -4.16 11.77 2.59
N THR A 149 -3.94 10.46 2.42
CA THR A 149 -4.24 9.45 3.45
C THR A 149 -3.34 9.66 4.67
N LEU A 150 -2.03 9.83 4.45
CA LEU A 150 -1.03 9.97 5.52
C LEU A 150 -1.34 11.14 6.46
N ILE A 151 -1.66 12.32 5.93
CA ILE A 151 -1.88 13.51 6.76
C ILE A 151 -3.20 13.47 7.53
N ARG A 152 -4.14 12.60 7.13
CA ARG A 152 -5.45 12.41 7.77
C ARG A 152 -5.53 11.20 8.68
N GLU A 153 -4.47 10.40 8.75
CA GLU A 153 -4.39 9.31 9.70
C GLU A 153 -4.46 9.84 11.15
N PRO A 154 -5.31 9.27 12.02
CA PRO A 154 -5.58 9.81 13.34
C PRO A 154 -4.40 9.66 14.31
N ALA A 155 -3.43 8.80 13.99
CA ALA A 155 -2.25 8.56 14.82
C ALA A 155 -1.01 8.27 13.98
N ALA A 156 0.13 8.79 14.44
CA ALA A 156 1.43 8.39 13.93
C ALA A 156 1.76 6.96 14.40
N GLY A 157 2.36 6.16 13.52
CA GLY A 157 2.67 4.76 13.78
C GLY A 157 3.34 4.09 12.58
N MET A 158 3.35 2.76 12.58
CA MET A 158 3.95 1.98 11.50
C MET A 158 3.24 2.22 10.16
N TRP A 159 1.91 2.29 10.16
CA TRP A 159 1.14 2.53 8.94
C TRP A 159 1.44 3.88 8.28
N THR A 160 1.45 4.98 9.05
CA THR A 160 1.84 6.30 8.53
C THR A 160 3.31 6.34 8.12
N SER A 161 4.17 5.54 8.74
CA SER A 161 5.56 5.37 8.29
C SER A 161 5.64 4.66 6.94
N CYS A 162 4.82 3.63 6.70
CA CYS A 162 4.68 2.96 5.41
C CYS A 162 4.20 3.94 4.33
N LEU A 163 3.09 4.66 4.56
CA LEU A 163 2.56 5.65 3.60
C LEU A 163 3.58 6.73 3.26
N ARG A 164 4.31 7.25 4.26
CA ARG A 164 5.39 8.23 4.04
C ARG A 164 6.50 7.66 3.18
N MET A 165 6.93 6.44 3.47
CA MET A 165 8.01 5.77 2.76
C MET A 165 7.59 5.47 1.32
N TRP A 166 6.37 4.98 1.11
CA TRP A 166 5.80 4.77 -0.22
C TRP A 166 5.73 6.07 -1.03
N ALA A 167 5.20 7.16 -0.46
CA ALA A 167 5.09 8.44 -1.15
C ALA A 167 6.46 9.06 -1.48
N ILE A 168 7.36 9.15 -0.51
CA ILE A 168 8.61 9.93 -0.65
C ILE A 168 9.76 9.10 -1.21
N SER A 169 9.97 7.89 -0.69
CA SER A 169 11.14 7.09 -1.06
C SER A 169 10.92 6.33 -2.36
N TYR A 170 9.76 5.68 -2.52
CA TYR A 170 9.49 4.87 -3.70
C TYR A 170 8.87 5.67 -4.84
N VAL A 171 7.69 6.25 -4.63
CA VAL A 171 6.96 6.90 -5.71
C VAL A 171 7.67 8.18 -6.14
N TYR A 172 7.98 9.11 -5.24
CA TYR A 172 8.71 10.33 -5.61
C TYR A 172 10.20 10.07 -5.90
N GLY A 173 10.90 9.43 -4.96
CA GLY A 173 12.36 9.30 -4.99
C GLY A 173 12.89 8.32 -6.04
N GLU A 174 12.36 7.09 -6.09
CA GLU A 174 12.87 6.04 -6.99
C GLU A 174 12.40 6.24 -8.43
N LEU A 175 11.16 6.70 -8.64
CA LEU A 175 10.67 7.05 -9.98
C LEU A 175 11.17 8.42 -10.48
N MET A 176 11.91 9.17 -9.65
CA MET A 176 12.47 10.48 -10.00
C MET A 176 11.39 11.46 -10.52
N LEU A 177 10.24 11.52 -9.84
CA LEU A 177 9.17 12.42 -10.23
C LEU A 177 9.59 13.89 -10.07
N GLY A 178 9.01 14.77 -10.88
CA GLY A 178 9.20 16.20 -10.77
C GLY A 178 8.71 16.73 -9.41
N ASP A 179 9.34 17.80 -8.93
CA ASP A 179 8.99 18.43 -7.64
C ASP A 179 7.60 19.08 -7.67
N ASP A 180 7.08 19.28 -8.88
CA ASP A 180 5.75 19.80 -9.24
C ASP A 180 4.68 18.70 -9.36
N VAL A 181 5.01 17.43 -9.06
CA VAL A 181 4.09 16.29 -9.27
C VAL A 181 2.73 16.45 -8.56
N LEU A 182 2.67 17.21 -7.47
CA LEU A 182 1.43 17.49 -6.75
C LEU A 182 0.88 18.91 -7.01
N ASP A 183 1.42 19.70 -7.94
CA ASP A 183 0.97 21.10 -8.15
C ASP A 183 -0.49 21.19 -8.61
N ALA A 184 -0.94 20.21 -9.39
CA ALA A 184 -2.32 20.09 -9.83
C ALA A 184 -3.28 19.51 -8.78
N CYS A 185 -2.78 19.14 -7.59
CA CYS A 185 -3.63 18.66 -6.50
C CYS A 185 -4.40 19.82 -5.87
N ASP A 186 -5.71 19.69 -5.72
CA ASP A 186 -6.57 20.71 -5.08
C ASP A 186 -6.39 20.78 -3.55
N ASP A 187 -5.72 19.78 -2.95
CA ASP A 187 -5.50 19.69 -1.52
C ASP A 187 -4.23 20.44 -1.08
N GLU A 188 -4.43 21.70 -0.66
CA GLU A 188 -3.35 22.59 -0.19
C GLU A 188 -2.57 22.05 1.02
N GLU A 189 -3.20 21.26 1.88
CA GLU A 189 -2.53 20.66 3.02
C GLU A 189 -1.57 19.55 2.57
N ALA A 190 -2.04 18.68 1.66
CA ALA A 190 -1.21 17.64 1.05
C ALA A 190 -0.03 18.24 0.26
N LYS A 191 -0.28 19.29 -0.54
CA LYS A 191 0.77 20.00 -1.29
C LYS A 191 1.84 20.58 -0.38
N ARG A 192 1.42 21.30 0.65
CA ARG A 192 2.32 21.90 1.64
C ARG A 192 3.15 20.84 2.36
N TRP A 193 2.50 19.79 2.86
CA TRP A 193 3.21 18.68 3.51
C TRP A 193 4.26 18.07 2.59
N PHE A 194 3.91 17.82 1.32
CA PHE A 194 4.82 17.23 0.35
C PHE A 194 6.01 18.15 0.05
N ASN A 195 5.74 19.42 -0.25
CA ASN A 195 6.77 20.44 -0.53
C ASN A 195 7.76 20.62 0.63
N GLU A 196 7.25 20.66 1.86
CA GLU A 196 8.08 20.68 3.07
C GLU A 196 8.94 19.41 3.17
N ARG A 197 8.33 18.25 2.90
CA ARG A 197 9.01 16.96 3.07
C ARG A 197 10.13 16.74 2.06
N ILE A 198 9.96 17.19 0.82
CA ILE A 198 11.00 17.13 -0.21
C ILE A 198 11.96 18.33 -0.18
N ARG A 199 11.73 19.29 0.74
CA ARG A 199 12.49 20.54 0.88
C ARG A 199 12.55 21.33 -0.44
N ARG A 200 11.43 21.40 -1.16
CA ARG A 200 11.35 21.94 -2.53
C ARG A 200 11.96 23.34 -2.66
N PHE A 201 11.70 24.21 -1.68
CA PHE A 201 12.17 25.59 -1.67
C PHE A 201 13.47 25.79 -0.87
N GLY A 202 14.15 24.69 -0.50
CA GLY A 202 15.45 24.69 0.17
C GLY A 202 16.48 23.92 -0.67
N GLU A 203 17.31 23.12 0.00
CA GLU A 203 18.37 22.33 -0.66
C GLU A 203 17.83 21.11 -1.45
N GLY A 204 16.52 20.84 -1.40
CA GLY A 204 15.95 19.60 -1.89
C GLY A 204 16.35 18.38 -1.03
N ILE A 205 15.96 17.19 -1.47
CA ILE A 205 16.46 15.93 -0.91
C ILE A 205 17.38 15.22 -1.91
N ASP A 206 18.47 14.63 -1.42
CA ASP A 206 19.32 13.76 -2.24
C ASP A 206 18.60 12.43 -2.52
N ARG A 207 17.99 12.35 -3.71
CA ARG A 207 17.23 11.18 -4.20
C ARG A 207 18.13 9.99 -4.57
N VAL A 208 19.44 10.21 -4.80
CA VAL A 208 20.41 9.17 -5.21
C VAL A 208 20.99 8.42 -4.01
N THR A 209 21.26 9.11 -2.91
CA THR A 209 21.80 8.48 -1.69
C THR A 209 20.70 7.88 -0.80
N CYS A 210 19.50 8.44 -0.80
CA CYS A 210 18.35 7.90 -0.06
C CYS A 210 17.94 6.50 -0.52
N THR A 211 17.94 6.23 -1.83
CA THR A 211 17.64 4.90 -2.39
C THR A 211 18.75 3.88 -2.09
N LYS A 212 20.02 4.30 -2.14
CA LYS A 212 21.17 3.42 -1.81
C LYS A 212 21.28 3.02 -0.34
N ARG A 213 20.89 3.89 0.61
CA ARG A 213 20.94 3.56 2.05
C ARG A 213 19.95 2.46 2.43
N LEU A 214 18.78 2.39 1.78
CA LEU A 214 17.79 1.34 2.03
C LEU A 214 18.30 -0.05 1.64
N GLY A 215 19.11 -0.17 0.57
CA GLY A 215 19.75 -1.43 0.18
C GLY A 215 20.85 -1.91 1.13
N ARG A 216 21.40 -1.06 2.01
CA ARG A 216 22.45 -1.43 2.97
C ARG A 216 21.93 -1.87 4.34
N VAL A 217 20.72 -1.47 4.75
CA VAL A 217 20.18 -1.85 6.08
C VAL A 217 19.79 -3.34 6.13
N GLY A 218 19.68 -4.01 4.98
CA GLY A 218 19.43 -5.46 4.89
C GLY A 218 20.68 -6.34 4.67
N TYR A 219 21.87 -5.77 4.53
CA TYR A 219 23.09 -6.55 4.27
C TYR A 219 24.04 -6.46 5.47
N ASP A 220 23.92 -7.43 6.39
CA ASP A 220 24.94 -7.66 7.41
C ASP A 220 26.02 -8.58 6.84
N GLU A 221 27.16 -8.00 6.45
CA GLU A 221 28.35 -8.74 5.98
C GLU A 221 28.83 -9.81 6.98
N ARG A 222 28.42 -9.73 8.26
CA ARG A 222 28.79 -10.70 9.29
C ARG A 222 28.01 -12.01 9.20
N LEU A 223 26.88 -12.06 8.48
CA LEU A 223 26.11 -13.28 8.24
C LEU A 223 26.62 -14.09 7.03
N ALA A 224 27.37 -13.46 6.12
CA ALA A 224 27.91 -14.11 4.92
C ALA A 224 29.29 -14.76 5.12
N ARG A 225 29.90 -14.61 6.30
CA ARG A 225 31.18 -15.25 6.65
C ARG A 225 31.01 -16.15 7.86
N ARG A 226 30.61 -17.39 7.62
CA ARG A 226 30.98 -18.54 8.47
C ARG A 226 31.52 -19.66 7.58
N ASP A 227 32.84 -19.69 7.57
CA ASP A 227 33.73 -20.85 7.68
C ASP A 227 33.71 -21.91 6.58
N VAL A 228 34.65 -21.75 5.66
CA VAL A 228 35.49 -22.85 5.18
C VAL A 228 36.55 -23.08 6.24
N GLY A 229 36.51 -24.25 6.89
CA GLY A 229 37.47 -24.71 7.89
C GLY A 229 37.04 -26.03 8.47
#